data_AF-A0AA43A4D5-F1
#
_entry.id   AF-A0AA43A4D5-F1
#
_cell.length_a   1.000
_cell.length_b   1.000
_cell.length_c   1.000
_cell.angle_alpha   90.00
_cell.angle_beta   90.00
_cell.angle_gamma   90.00
#
_symmetry.space_group_name_H-M   'P 1'
#
loop_
_entity.id
_entity.type
_entity.pdbx_description
1 polymer ?
#
loop_
_entity_poly.entity_id
_entity_poly.type
_entity_poly.pdbx_seq_one_letter_code
_entity_poly.pdbx_strand_id
1 'polypeptide(L)' 'ETESPRFLTGITKTHGITVSVGVAALPDHGADTQSLLQKVDDLMYQAKKDGKNKVYFDLK' A
#
# COMPACT_ATOMS: atom_id res chain seq x y z
N GLU A 1 3.76 -20.38 5.90
CA GLU A 1 3.17 -19.85 4.65
C GLU A 1 2.09 -18.85 5.01
N THR A 2 1.99 -17.72 4.30
CA THR A 2 0.87 -16.79 4.50
C THR A 2 -0.35 -17.35 3.78
N GLU A 3 -1.41 -17.68 4.52
CA GLU A 3 -2.66 -18.17 3.95
C GLU A 3 -3.28 -17.15 2.98
N SER A 4 -3.90 -17.65 1.90
CA SER A 4 -4.68 -16.81 0.98
C SER A 4 -5.84 -16.14 1.75
N PRO A 5 -6.11 -14.84 1.56
CA PRO A 5 -7.25 -14.18 2.18
C PRO A 5 -8.55 -14.85 1.75
N ARG A 6 -9.35 -15.33 2.72
CA ARG A 6 -10.56 -16.12 2.46
C ARG A 6 -11.62 -15.38 1.63
N PHE A 7 -11.65 -14.04 1.70
CA PHE A 7 -12.58 -13.25 0.88
C PHE A 7 -12.22 -13.22 -0.62
N LEU A 8 -11.04 -13.71 -1.01
CA LEU A 8 -10.65 -13.89 -2.40
C LEU A 8 -10.93 -15.31 -2.93
N THR A 9 -11.38 -16.23 -2.07
CA THR A 9 -11.76 -17.59 -2.47
C THR A 9 -12.90 -17.53 -3.48
N GLY A 10 -12.72 -18.16 -4.65
CA GLY A 10 -13.68 -18.15 -5.76
C GLY A 10 -13.51 -16.98 -6.74
N ILE A 11 -12.77 -15.94 -6.37
CA ILE A 11 -12.36 -14.86 -7.28
C ILE A 11 -11.04 -15.22 -7.96
N THR A 12 -10.07 -15.73 -7.19
CA THR A 12 -8.76 -16.13 -7.70
C THR A 12 -8.67 -17.64 -7.94
N LYS A 13 -8.07 -18.04 -9.05
CA LYS A 13 -7.97 -19.45 -9.47
C LYS A 13 -7.06 -20.32 -8.59
N THR A 14 -6.04 -19.71 -7.96
CA THR A 14 -5.02 -20.44 -7.18
C THR A 14 -4.83 -19.83 -5.79
N HIS A 15 -4.07 -18.75 -5.67
CA HIS A 15 -3.80 -18.05 -4.42
C HIS A 15 -4.14 -16.57 -4.57
N GLY A 16 -5.01 -16.09 -3.68
CA GLY A 16 -5.36 -14.68 -3.61
C GLY A 16 -4.25 -13.89 -2.92
N ILE A 17 -3.90 -12.75 -3.50
CA ILE A 17 -2.98 -11.80 -2.88
C ILE A 17 -3.65 -10.44 -2.77
N THR A 18 -3.36 -9.74 -1.69
CA THR A 18 -3.75 -8.35 -1.50
C THR A 18 -2.53 -7.46 -1.58
N VAL A 19 -2.71 -6.23 -2.06
CA VAL A 19 -1.66 -5.21 -2.06
C VAL A 19 -1.93 -4.18 -0.98
N SER A 20 -0.86 -3.62 -0.42
CA SER A 20 -0.93 -2.44 0.44
C SER A 20 -0.23 -1.32 -0.32
N VAL A 21 -0.84 -0.14 -0.39
CA VAL A 21 -0.42 0.93 -1.30
C VAL A 21 -0.23 2.23 -0.53
N GLY A 22 0.88 2.92 -0.78
CA GLY A 22 1.10 4.30 -0.38
C GLY A 22 0.91 5.23 -1.58
N VAL A 23 0.31 6.40 -1.38
CA VAL A 23 0.11 7.40 -2.43
C VAL A 23 0.66 8.75 -1.96
N ALA A 24 1.57 9.32 -2.75
CA ALA A 24 2.14 10.64 -2.51
C ALA A 24 2.13 11.44 -3.81
N ALA A 25 2.08 12.76 -3.68
CA ALA A 25 2.00 13.72 -4.76
C ALA A 25 3.02 14.86 -4.58
N LEU A 26 3.64 15.30 -5.68
CA LEU A 26 4.43 16.54 -5.71
C LEU A 26 3.50 17.73 -6.00
N PRO A 27 3.70 18.90 -5.36
CA PRO A 27 4.79 19.23 -4.43
C PRO A 27 4.52 18.91 -2.95
N ASP A 28 3.33 18.42 -2.61
CA ASP A 28 2.86 18.30 -1.21
C ASP A 28 3.71 17.35 -0.35
N HIS A 29 4.36 16.37 -0.97
CA HIS A 29 5.07 15.28 -0.31
C HIS A 29 6.58 15.26 -0.55
N GLY A 30 7.12 16.32 -1.15
CA GLY A 30 8.54 16.39 -1.47
C GLY A 30 8.84 17.49 -2.48
N ALA A 31 10.11 17.87 -2.58
CA ALA A 31 10.59 18.78 -3.62
C ALA A 31 11.25 18.04 -4.78
N ASP A 32 11.46 16.73 -4.64
CA ASP A 32 12.21 15.90 -5.56
C ASP A 32 11.70 14.44 -5.55
N THR A 33 12.16 13.65 -6.51
CA THR A 33 11.75 12.24 -6.67
C THR A 33 12.14 11.38 -5.46
N GLN A 34 13.25 11.67 -4.80
CA GLN A 34 13.73 10.85 -3.69
C GLN A 34 12.85 11.03 -2.45
N SER A 35 12.52 12.28 -2.11
CA SER A 35 11.57 12.61 -1.05
C SER A 35 10.18 12.05 -1.32
N LEU A 36 9.72 12.11 -2.58
CA LEU A 36 8.45 11.50 -2.99
C LEU A 36 8.44 9.98 -2.77
N LEU A 37 9.48 9.27 -3.24
CA LEU A 37 9.58 7.81 -3.07
C LEU A 37 9.64 7.41 -1.60
N GLN A 38 10.41 8.15 -0.79
CA GLN A 38 10.48 7.91 0.65
C GLN A 38 9.09 8.04 1.30
N LYS A 39 8.32 9.09 0.94
CA LYS A 39 6.98 9.27 1.48
C LYS A 39 6.01 8.17 1.03
N VAL A 40 6.07 7.75 -0.24
CA VAL A 40 5.26 6.62 -0.75
C VAL A 40 5.56 5.35 0.04
N ASP A 41 6.84 5.06 0.28
CA ASP A 41 7.26 3.87 1.03
C ASP A 41 6.78 3.92 2.49
N ASP A 42 6.90 5.08 3.14
CA ASP A 42 6.42 5.28 4.51
C ASP A 42 4.90 5.03 4.61
N LEU A 43 4.12 5.56 3.67
CA LEU A 43 2.66 5.37 3.61
C LEU A 43 2.29 3.91 3.31
N MET A 44 2.99 3.25 2.38
CA MET A 44 2.80 1.82 2.12
C MET A 44 3.12 1.00 3.38
N TYR A 45 4.18 1.36 4.09
CA TYR A 45 4.59 0.65 5.29
C TYR A 45 3.58 0.85 6.44
N GLN A 46 2.97 2.03 6.56
CA GLN A 46 1.83 2.26 7.44
C GLN A 46 0.66 1.33 7.08
N ALA A 47 0.30 1.22 5.79
CA ALA A 47 -0.75 0.31 5.35
C ALA A 47 -0.45 -1.14 5.74
N LYS A 48 0.81 -1.58 5.65
CA LYS A 48 1.23 -2.93 6.08
C LYS A 48 1.12 -3.13 7.60
N LYS A 49 1.42 -2.09 8.39
CA LYS A 49 1.31 -2.12 9.86
C LYS A 49 -0.15 -2.12 10.32
N ASP A 50 -1.01 -1.38 9.65
CA ASP A 50 -2.42 -1.25 9.98
C ASP A 50 -3.29 -2.39 9.41
N GLY A 51 -2.77 -3.63 9.40
CA GLY A 51 -3.52 -4.81 8.97
C GLY A 51 -3.48 -5.14 7.48
N LYS A 52 -2.62 -4.47 6.68
CA LYS A 52 -2.44 -4.69 5.23
C LYS A 52 -3.72 -4.43 4.43
N ASN A 53 -3.69 -4.70 3.12
CA ASN A 53 -4.83 -4.55 2.21
C ASN A 53 -5.51 -3.17 2.32
N LYS A 54 -4.70 -2.12 2.44
CA LYS A 54 -5.14 -0.74 2.65
C LYS A 54 -4.38 0.19 1.72
N VAL A 55 -5.00 1.33 1.46
CA VAL A 55 -4.39 2.46 0.76
C VAL A 55 -4.21 3.58 1.78
N TYR A 56 -2.98 4.04 1.94
CA TYR A 56 -2.67 5.22 2.73
C TYR A 56 -2.23 6.34 1.80
N PHE A 57 -2.84 7.50 2.00
CA PHE A 57 -2.52 8.72 1.29
C PHE A 57 -2.51 9.86 2.31
N ASP A 58 -1.71 10.87 2.05
CA ASP A 58 -1.70 12.10 2.82
C ASP A 58 -2.22 13.17 1.85
N LEU A 59 -3.37 13.77 2.17
CA LEU A 59 -3.91 14.93 1.46
C LEU A 59 -3.84 16.05 2.48
N LYS A 60 -2.73 16.78 2.47
CA LYS A 60 -2.68 18.09 3.09
C LYS A 60 -3.00 19.15 2.05
#